data_AF-A0A396IAL8-F1
#
_entry.id   AF-A0A396IAL8-F1
#
_cell.length_a   1.000
_cell.length_b   1.000
_cell.length_c   1.000
_cell.angle_alpha   90.00
_cell.angle_beta   90.00
_cell.angle_gamma   90.00
#
_symmetry.space_group_name_H-M   'P 1'
#
loop_
_entity.id
_entity.type
_entity.pdbx_description
1 polymer ?
#
loop_
_entity_poly.entity_id
_entity_poly.type
_entity_poly.pdbx_seq_one_letter_code
_entity_poly.pdbx_strand_id
1 'polypeptide(L)'
;MRPFQRLSFSSFLLLSLGLVLNLVFVCNGSSTSIFVRKVEKSIDMPLDSDVFRVPPGYNAPQQVHITQGDHVGKAVIVSWVTEDEPGSDAVRYWSENSKHKKLAKGKIETYRYFNYSSGFIHHVTIRNLKYNTKYYYEVGLRNTTRQFWFTTPPAIGPDVPYTFGLIGKV
;
A
#
# COMPACT_ATOMS: atom_id res chain seq x y z
N MET A 1 -34.76 -19.84 55.87
CA MET A 1 -33.47 -20.47 55.46
C MET A 1 -33.72 -21.31 54.22
N ARG A 2 -33.23 -20.91 53.05
CA ARG A 2 -33.39 -21.70 51.82
C ARG A 2 -32.42 -22.90 51.87
N PRO A 3 -32.86 -24.13 51.59
CA PRO A 3 -31.98 -25.28 51.66
C PRO A 3 -30.93 -25.19 50.55
N PHE A 4 -29.68 -25.45 50.92
CA PHE A 4 -28.58 -25.60 49.98
C PHE A 4 -28.90 -26.80 49.08
N GLN A 5 -29.29 -26.55 47.83
CA GLN A 5 -29.51 -27.61 46.85
C GLN A 5 -28.16 -28.32 46.62
N ARG A 6 -28.07 -29.58 47.06
CA ARG A 6 -26.95 -30.44 46.70
C ARG A 6 -26.98 -30.64 45.20
N LEU A 7 -25.92 -30.26 44.49
CA LEU A 7 -25.78 -30.57 43.07
C LEU A 7 -25.93 -32.09 42.89
N SER A 8 -26.83 -32.49 41.98
CA SER A 8 -27.01 -33.89 41.60
C SER A 8 -25.72 -34.44 41.00
N PHE A 9 -25.45 -35.73 41.21
CA PHE A 9 -24.32 -36.44 40.58
C PHE A 9 -24.29 -36.23 39.05
N SER A 10 -25.47 -36.13 38.42
CA SER A 10 -25.62 -35.82 36.99
C SER A 10 -25.13 -34.40 36.63
N SER A 11 -25.39 -33.41 37.49
CA SER A 11 -24.89 -32.03 37.28
C SER A 11 -23.37 -31.93 37.42
N PHE A 12 -22.76 -32.72 38.31
CA PHE A 12 -21.30 -32.83 38.39
C PHE A 12 -20.70 -33.48 37.13
N LEU A 13 -21.39 -34.48 36.57
CA LEU A 13 -20.98 -35.19 35.36
C LEU A 13 -21.06 -34.29 34.10
N LEU A 14 -22.09 -33.46 34.01
CA LEU A 14 -22.22 -32.48 32.93
C LEU A 14 -21.18 -31.36 33.02
N LEU A 15 -20.89 -30.90 34.24
CA LEU A 15 -19.87 -29.89 34.47
C LEU A 15 -18.47 -30.43 34.15
N SER A 16 -18.17 -31.66 34.57
CA SER A 16 -16.89 -32.32 34.28
C SER A 16 -16.74 -32.59 32.78
N LEU A 17 -17.79 -33.05 32.09
CA LEU A 17 -17.78 -33.25 30.64
C LEU A 17 -17.58 -31.94 29.88
N GLY A 18 -18.23 -30.84 30.32
CA GLY A 18 -18.02 -29.51 29.74
C GLY A 18 -16.60 -29.00 29.93
N LEU A 19 -15.99 -29.25 31.09
CA LEU A 19 -14.58 -28.92 31.37
C LEU A 19 -13.61 -29.73 30.50
N VAL A 20 -13.88 -31.03 30.32
CA VAL A 20 -13.11 -31.92 29.44
C VAL A 20 -13.24 -31.51 27.97
N LEU A 21 -14.43 -31.11 27.51
CA LEU A 21 -14.64 -30.63 26.15
C LEU A 21 -13.92 -29.29 25.87
N ASN A 22 -13.84 -28.39 26.86
CA ASN A 22 -13.04 -27.16 26.74
C ASN A 22 -11.53 -27.45 26.63
N LEU A 23 -11.05 -28.54 27.26
CA LEU A 23 -9.67 -29.00 27.11
C LEU A 23 -9.38 -29.59 25.72
N VAL A 24 -10.37 -29.99 24.92
CA VAL A 24 -10.16 -30.51 23.55
C VAL A 24 -9.95 -29.37 22.54
N PHE A 25 -10.39 -28.14 22.87
CA PHE A 25 -10.07 -26.94 22.11
C PHE A 25 -8.68 -26.37 22.48
N VAL A 26 -7.68 -27.23 22.71
CA VAL A 26 -6.29 -26.78 22.72
C VAL A 26 -5.99 -26.27 21.32
N CYS A 27 -5.93 -24.94 21.19
CA CYS A 27 -5.42 -24.31 19.99
C CYS A 27 -4.04 -24.92 19.68
N ASN A 28 -3.85 -25.48 18.48
CA ASN A 28 -2.55 -25.97 18.01
C ASN A 28 -1.61 -24.77 17.76
N GLY A 29 -1.13 -24.14 18.83
CA GLY A 29 -0.28 -22.95 18.81
C GLY A 29 1.21 -23.24 18.91
N SER A 30 1.68 -24.39 18.42
CA SER A 30 3.05 -24.89 18.70
C SER A 30 3.90 -25.21 17.46
N SER A 31 3.40 -24.96 16.24
CA SER A 31 4.24 -25.13 15.05
C SER A 31 4.97 -23.83 14.74
N THR A 32 6.17 -23.68 15.28
CA THR A 32 7.12 -22.67 14.80
C THR A 32 8.05 -23.35 13.79
N SER A 33 8.35 -22.65 12.70
CA SER A 33 9.33 -23.15 11.73
C SER A 33 10.69 -23.30 12.43
N ILE A 34 11.38 -24.43 12.19
CA ILE A 34 12.77 -24.62 12.62
C ILE A 34 13.75 -23.66 11.91
N PHE A 35 13.26 -22.94 10.89
CA PHE A 35 14.05 -21.93 10.19
C PHE A 35 14.28 -20.72 11.09
N VAL A 36 15.50 -20.61 11.59
CA VAL A 36 16.01 -19.39 12.23
C VAL A 36 16.81 -18.65 11.17
N ARG A 37 16.36 -17.44 10.79
CA ARG A 37 17.16 -16.55 9.93
C ARG A 37 18.47 -16.27 10.66
N LYS A 38 19.61 -16.53 10.03
CA LYS A 38 20.91 -16.11 10.57
C LYS A 38 20.84 -14.61 10.85
N VAL A 39 21.25 -14.21 12.05
CA VAL A 39 21.33 -12.80 12.45
C VAL A 39 22.55 -12.20 11.74
N GLU A 40 22.46 -12.07 10.43
CA GLU A 40 23.33 -11.19 9.67
C GLU A 40 22.70 -9.81 9.78
N LYS A 41 23.48 -8.85 10.28
CA LYS A 41 23.09 -7.44 10.29
C LYS A 41 22.79 -7.06 8.84
N SER A 42 21.60 -6.55 8.56
CA SER A 42 21.30 -5.98 7.25
C SER A 42 22.32 -4.87 6.97
N ILE A 43 23.08 -5.01 5.89
CA ILE A 43 23.97 -3.97 5.40
C ILE A 43 23.14 -3.11 4.45
N ASP A 44 23.10 -1.81 4.71
CA ASP A 44 22.41 -0.87 3.84
C ASP A 44 23.09 -0.86 2.47
N MET A 45 22.28 -0.79 1.41
CA MET A 45 22.80 -0.63 0.07
C MET A 45 23.59 0.69 -0.02
N PRO A 46 24.80 0.70 -0.59
CA PRO A 46 25.57 1.92 -0.72
C PRO A 46 24.89 2.91 -1.70
N LEU A 47 25.14 4.21 -1.54
CA LEU A 47 24.43 5.27 -2.29
C LEU A 47 24.66 5.23 -3.81
N ASP A 48 25.74 4.60 -4.26
CA ASP A 48 26.10 4.40 -5.66
C ASP A 48 25.49 3.12 -6.26
N SER A 49 24.68 2.38 -5.49
CA SER A 49 23.94 1.23 -6.01
C SER A 49 23.05 1.63 -7.19
N ASP A 50 22.94 0.73 -8.17
CA ASP A 50 22.16 0.94 -9.39
C ASP A 50 20.69 1.30 -9.13
N VAL A 51 20.08 0.74 -8.08
CA VAL A 51 18.70 1.02 -7.64
C VAL A 51 18.48 2.46 -7.15
N PHE A 52 19.54 3.17 -6.77
CA PHE A 52 19.49 4.58 -6.33
C PHE A 52 19.86 5.58 -7.42
N ARG A 53 20.10 5.11 -8.65
CA ARG A 53 20.48 5.98 -9.76
C ARG A 53 19.38 7.01 -10.06
N VAL A 54 19.75 8.28 -10.05
CA VAL A 54 18.87 9.40 -10.35
C VAL A 54 18.43 9.37 -11.83
N PRO A 55 17.13 9.60 -12.15
CA PRO A 55 16.67 9.72 -13.53
C PRO A 55 17.40 10.84 -14.28
N PRO A 56 17.89 10.60 -15.51
CA PRO A 56 18.59 11.63 -16.27
C PRO A 56 17.62 12.69 -16.80
N GLY A 57 18.15 13.89 -17.04
CA GLY A 57 17.42 15.03 -17.60
C GLY A 57 17.12 16.11 -16.57
N TYR A 58 17.02 17.36 -17.04
CA TYR A 58 16.78 18.50 -16.17
C TYR A 58 15.42 18.39 -15.46
N ASN A 59 15.43 18.54 -14.15
CA ASN A 59 14.28 18.45 -13.26
C ASN A 59 13.42 17.18 -13.47
N ALA A 60 14.07 16.06 -13.78
CA ALA A 60 13.39 14.80 -14.05
C ALA A 60 12.67 14.29 -12.79
N PRO A 61 11.37 13.94 -12.88
CA PRO A 61 10.63 13.36 -11.75
C PRO A 61 11.30 12.09 -11.22
N GLN A 62 11.53 12.04 -9.92
CA GLN A 62 12.05 10.87 -9.21
C GLN A 62 11.12 10.45 -8.07
N GLN A 63 11.42 9.31 -7.45
CA GLN A 63 10.63 8.76 -6.33
C GLN A 63 9.13 8.65 -6.67
N VAL A 64 8.79 8.29 -7.91
CA VAL A 64 7.42 8.21 -8.38
C VAL A 64 6.72 7.03 -7.72
N HIS A 65 5.57 7.28 -7.10
CA HIS A 65 4.76 6.26 -6.44
C HIS A 65 3.27 6.57 -6.57
N ILE A 66 2.44 5.53 -6.47
CA ILE A 66 0.99 5.63 -6.58
C ILE A 66 0.29 4.91 -5.43
N THR A 67 -0.90 5.38 -5.07
CA THR A 67 -1.79 4.70 -4.13
C THR A 67 -3.25 4.95 -4.48
N GLN A 68 -4.16 4.16 -3.92
CA GLN A 68 -5.60 4.37 -4.11
C GLN A 68 -6.02 5.72 -3.53
N GLY A 69 -6.81 6.48 -4.31
CA GLY A 69 -7.20 7.87 -3.99
C GLY A 69 -8.65 8.06 -3.58
N ASP A 70 -9.42 6.98 -3.45
CA ASP A 70 -10.81 6.96 -3.00
C ASP A 70 -11.14 5.66 -2.27
N HIS A 71 -12.38 5.53 -1.79
CA HIS A 71 -12.82 4.31 -1.10
C HIS A 71 -13.19 3.17 -2.02
N VAL A 72 -13.36 3.43 -3.32
CA VAL A 72 -14.01 2.50 -4.25
C VAL A 72 -13.16 2.07 -5.45
N GLY A 73 -11.89 2.49 -5.54
CA GLY A 73 -10.96 2.09 -6.60
C GLY A 73 -11.09 2.88 -7.91
N LYS A 74 -11.73 4.05 -7.89
CA LYS A 74 -11.91 4.92 -9.08
C LYS A 74 -11.03 6.17 -9.06
N ALA A 75 -10.16 6.29 -8.06
CA ALA A 75 -9.15 7.32 -8.01
C ALA A 75 -7.78 6.75 -7.64
N VAL A 76 -6.74 7.39 -8.17
CA VAL A 76 -5.34 7.08 -7.85
C VAL A 76 -4.64 8.40 -7.52
N ILE A 77 -3.93 8.42 -6.39
CA ILE A 77 -3.02 9.51 -6.06
C ILE A 77 -1.67 9.16 -6.69
N VAL A 78 -1.18 10.05 -7.53
CA VAL A 78 0.15 9.99 -8.14
C VAL A 78 1.04 11.00 -7.43
N SER A 79 2.20 10.53 -6.98
CA SER A 79 3.15 11.32 -6.23
C SER A 79 4.56 11.18 -6.81
N TRP A 80 5.34 12.25 -6.78
CA TRP A 80 6.74 12.25 -7.21
C TRP A 80 7.49 13.43 -6.60
N VAL A 81 8.81 13.45 -6.75
CA VAL A 81 9.68 14.54 -6.32
C VAL A 81 10.43 15.13 -7.51
N THR A 82 10.57 16.46 -7.53
CA THR A 82 11.51 17.18 -8.40
C THR A 82 12.52 17.93 -7.53
N GLU A 83 13.81 17.90 -7.89
CA GLU A 83 14.88 18.44 -7.02
C GLU A 83 15.37 19.83 -7.46
N ASP A 84 15.40 20.11 -8.77
CA ASP A 84 16.03 21.34 -9.28
C ASP A 84 15.12 22.56 -9.10
N GLU A 85 13.81 22.40 -9.35
CA GLU A 85 12.82 23.47 -9.27
C GLU A 85 11.39 22.91 -9.07
N PRO A 86 10.39 23.74 -8.66
CA PRO A 86 9.03 23.25 -8.37
C PRO A 86 8.39 22.45 -9.49
N GLY A 87 8.65 22.78 -10.76
CA GLY A 87 8.08 22.05 -11.90
C GLY A 87 6.57 22.27 -12.06
N SER A 88 5.87 21.30 -12.66
CA SER A 88 4.42 21.31 -12.87
C SER A 88 3.73 20.35 -11.91
N ASP A 89 2.62 20.80 -11.33
CA ASP A 89 1.71 20.06 -10.45
C ASP A 89 0.64 19.24 -11.22
N ALA A 90 0.89 18.95 -12.50
CA ALA A 90 -0.08 18.34 -13.38
C ALA A 90 0.34 16.94 -13.84
N VAL A 91 -0.64 16.03 -13.86
CA VAL A 91 -0.52 14.69 -14.43
C VAL A 91 -1.34 14.62 -15.71
N ARG A 92 -0.71 14.18 -16.81
CA ARG A 92 -1.41 13.88 -18.05
C ARG A 92 -1.70 12.39 -18.10
N TYR A 93 -2.95 11.98 -18.36
CA TYR A 93 -3.34 10.57 -18.28
C TYR A 93 -4.38 10.16 -19.33
N TRP A 94 -4.37 8.89 -19.73
CA TRP A 94 -5.31 8.32 -20.69
C TRP A 94 -5.43 6.79 -20.52
N SER A 95 -6.58 6.22 -20.87
CA SER A 95 -6.75 4.76 -20.90
C SER A 95 -6.12 4.15 -22.15
N GLU A 96 -5.75 2.87 -22.11
CA GLU A 96 -4.96 2.15 -23.14
C GLU A 96 -5.50 2.21 -24.59
N ASN A 97 -6.76 2.58 -24.81
CA ASN A 97 -7.33 2.76 -26.15
C ASN A 97 -7.94 4.16 -26.40
N SER A 98 -7.66 5.12 -25.53
CA SER A 98 -8.18 6.49 -25.68
C SER A 98 -7.22 7.34 -26.51
N LYS A 99 -7.77 8.03 -27.52
CA LYS A 99 -7.07 9.09 -28.25
C LYS A 99 -7.00 10.41 -27.48
N HIS A 100 -7.83 10.55 -26.44
CA HIS A 100 -7.91 11.76 -25.64
C HIS A 100 -7.09 11.62 -24.35
N LYS A 101 -6.11 12.52 -24.20
CA LYS A 101 -5.35 12.70 -22.96
C LYS A 101 -6.07 13.72 -22.08
N LYS A 102 -6.25 13.37 -20.81
CA LYS A 102 -6.82 14.23 -19.77
C LYS A 102 -5.70 14.81 -18.92
N LEU A 103 -6.01 15.90 -18.21
CA LEU A 103 -5.11 16.51 -17.24
C LEU A 103 -5.78 16.51 -15.86
N ALA A 104 -5.02 16.14 -14.83
CA ALA A 104 -5.35 16.34 -13.43
C ALA A 104 -4.33 17.30 -12.83
N LYS A 105 -4.77 18.22 -11.98
CA LYS A 105 -3.92 19.13 -11.22
C LYS A 105 -3.93 18.75 -9.75
N GLY A 106 -2.82 18.98 -9.06
CA GLY A 106 -2.72 18.71 -7.64
C GLY A 106 -2.02 19.82 -6.89
N LYS A 107 -1.12 19.44 -5.98
CA LYS A 107 -0.42 20.38 -5.11
C LYS A 107 1.06 20.01 -5.02
N ILE A 108 1.86 21.02 -4.70
CA ILE A 108 3.29 20.89 -4.42
C ILE A 108 3.51 21.27 -2.96
N GLU A 109 4.24 20.43 -2.24
CA GLU A 109 4.58 20.61 -0.84
C GLU A 109 6.09 20.42 -0.64
N THR A 110 6.60 20.98 0.45
CA THR A 110 8.00 20.85 0.87
C THR A 110 8.05 20.76 2.37
N TYR A 111 9.02 20.04 2.92
CA TYR A 111 9.25 20.00 4.37
C TYR A 111 10.73 20.21 4.70
N ARG A 112 10.99 20.51 5.97
CA ARG A 112 12.33 20.58 6.55
C ARG A 112 12.40 19.68 7.76
N TYR A 113 13.53 19.02 7.95
CA TYR A 113 13.80 18.18 9.11
C TYR A 113 15.25 18.37 9.54
N PHE A 114 15.47 18.97 10.70
CA PHE A 114 16.80 19.41 11.15
C PHE A 114 17.49 20.30 10.08
N ASN A 115 18.66 19.89 9.57
CA ASN A 115 19.39 20.58 8.51
C ASN A 115 19.02 20.10 7.09
N TYR A 116 18.13 19.10 6.97
CA TYR A 116 17.64 18.60 5.69
C TYR A 116 16.45 19.42 5.20
N SER A 117 16.44 19.71 3.90
CA SER A 117 15.29 20.28 3.18
C SER A 117 14.91 19.31 2.07
N SER A 118 13.62 18.99 1.94
CA SER A 118 13.15 18.14 0.86
C SER A 118 13.26 18.83 -0.49
N GLY A 119 13.28 18.05 -1.56
CA GLY A 119 12.86 18.52 -2.88
C GLY A 119 11.38 18.94 -2.89
N PHE A 120 10.87 19.22 -4.09
CA PHE A 120 9.48 19.61 -4.31
C PHE A 120 8.61 18.36 -4.49
N ILE A 121 7.71 18.11 -3.54
CA ILE A 121 6.89 16.90 -3.47
C ILE A 121 5.54 17.18 -4.08
N HIS A 122 5.16 16.40 -5.08
CA HIS A 122 3.92 16.57 -5.82
C HIS A 122 2.91 15.52 -5.40
N HIS A 123 1.65 15.92 -5.24
CA HIS A 123 0.52 15.01 -5.01
C HIS A 123 -0.65 15.39 -5.92
N VAL A 124 -1.01 14.49 -6.84
CA VAL A 124 -2.11 14.69 -7.78
C VAL A 124 -3.10 13.53 -7.70
N THR A 125 -4.36 13.82 -7.40
CA THR A 125 -5.42 12.81 -7.42
C THR A 125 -6.08 12.75 -8.79
N ILE A 126 -5.89 11.65 -9.51
CA ILE A 126 -6.66 11.34 -10.72
C ILE A 126 -7.98 10.71 -10.28
N ARG A 127 -9.11 11.26 -10.72
CA ARG A 127 -10.47 10.81 -10.33
C ARG A 127 -11.27 10.31 -11.52
N ASN A 128 -12.41 9.70 -11.23
CA ASN A 128 -13.39 9.23 -12.23
C ASN A 128 -12.79 8.25 -13.24
N LEU A 129 -11.92 7.36 -12.77
CA LEU A 129 -11.35 6.29 -13.57
C LEU A 129 -12.39 5.18 -13.81
N LYS A 130 -12.23 4.46 -14.91
CA LYS A 130 -12.98 3.23 -15.19
C LYS A 130 -12.34 2.07 -14.42
N TYR A 131 -13.15 1.12 -13.98
CA TYR A 131 -12.66 -0.13 -13.38
C TYR A 131 -11.96 -1.01 -14.41
N ASN A 132 -11.09 -1.91 -13.93
CA ASN A 132 -10.39 -2.91 -14.72
C ASN A 132 -9.81 -2.35 -16.04
N THR A 133 -9.20 -1.17 -15.95
CA THR A 133 -8.74 -0.42 -17.12
C THR A 133 -7.29 -0.01 -16.91
N LYS A 134 -6.44 -0.29 -17.90
CA LYS A 134 -5.08 0.20 -17.93
C LYS A 134 -5.04 1.67 -18.31
N TYR A 135 -4.35 2.46 -17.51
CA TYR A 135 -4.10 3.87 -17.71
C TYR A 135 -2.61 4.12 -17.84
N TYR A 136 -2.25 4.92 -18.83
CA TYR A 136 -0.95 5.55 -18.93
C TYR A 136 -1.01 6.93 -18.29
N TYR A 137 0.07 7.35 -17.65
CA TYR A 137 0.20 8.69 -17.10
C TYR A 137 1.62 9.24 -17.27
N GLU A 138 1.71 10.56 -17.41
CA GLU A 138 2.93 11.33 -17.56
C GLU A 138 3.04 12.36 -16.43
N VAL A 139 4.25 12.49 -15.88
CA VAL A 139 4.65 13.50 -14.88
C VAL A 139 5.83 14.32 -15.39
N GLY A 140 6.09 15.49 -14.80
CA GLY A 140 7.20 16.36 -15.23
C GLY A 140 6.93 17.10 -16.53
N LEU A 141 5.66 17.47 -16.77
CA LEU A 141 5.18 17.98 -18.07
C LEU A 141 5.84 19.28 -18.57
N ARG A 142 6.55 20.02 -17.69
CA ARG A 142 7.22 21.28 -18.03
C ARG A 142 8.65 21.09 -18.53
N ASN A 143 9.34 20.07 -18.05
CA ASN A 143 10.77 19.84 -18.29
C ASN A 143 10.94 18.41 -18.81
N THR A 144 11.67 17.56 -18.09
CA THR A 144 11.84 16.15 -18.45
C THR A 144 10.59 15.34 -18.09
N THR A 145 9.87 14.85 -19.10
CA THR A 145 8.66 14.03 -18.92
C THR A 145 9.00 12.56 -18.72
N ARG A 146 8.32 11.90 -17.78
CA ARG A 146 8.38 10.44 -17.59
C ARG A 146 7.00 9.83 -17.69
N GLN A 147 6.91 8.70 -18.40
CA GLN A 147 5.66 7.96 -18.59
C GLN A 147 5.67 6.65 -17.80
N PHE A 148 4.54 6.35 -17.19
CA PHE A 148 4.29 5.12 -16.44
C PHE A 148 2.87 4.62 -16.75
N TRP A 149 2.49 3.49 -16.16
CA TRP A 149 1.16 2.93 -16.29
C TRP A 149 0.72 2.21 -15.01
N PHE A 150 -0.59 2.08 -14.84
CA PHE A 150 -1.23 1.26 -13.81
C PHE A 150 -2.54 0.69 -14.34
N THR A 151 -3.08 -0.31 -13.66
CA THR A 151 -4.40 -0.87 -13.94
C THR A 151 -5.30 -0.63 -12.73
N THR A 152 -6.47 -0.03 -12.95
CA THR A 152 -7.46 0.12 -11.89
C THR A 152 -8.03 -1.23 -11.47
N PRO A 153 -8.42 -1.41 -10.20
CA PRO A 153 -9.03 -2.65 -9.77
C PRO A 153 -10.38 -2.90 -10.48
N PRO A 154 -10.90 -4.13 -10.46
CA PRO A 154 -12.29 -4.40 -10.81
C PRO A 154 -13.26 -3.63 -9.91
N ALA A 155 -14.53 -3.56 -10.30
CA ALA A 155 -15.58 -3.02 -9.45
C ALA A 155 -15.69 -3.85 -8.16
N ILE A 156 -15.99 -3.21 -7.03
CA ILE A 156 -16.15 -3.91 -5.75
C ILE A 156 -17.34 -4.87 -5.83
N GLY A 157 -17.14 -6.09 -5.34
CA GLY A 157 -18.17 -7.10 -5.23
C GLY A 157 -17.74 -8.24 -4.31
N PRO A 158 -18.69 -9.03 -3.79
CA PRO A 158 -18.41 -10.10 -2.82
C PRO A 158 -17.51 -11.20 -3.40
N ASP A 159 -17.64 -11.49 -4.69
CA ASP A 159 -16.95 -12.60 -5.36
C ASP A 159 -15.84 -12.12 -6.32
N VAL A 160 -15.30 -10.92 -6.08
CA VAL A 160 -14.31 -10.31 -6.96
C VAL A 160 -12.89 -10.70 -6.52
N PRO A 161 -12.15 -11.47 -7.34
CA PRO A 161 -10.81 -11.92 -6.96
C PRO A 161 -9.80 -10.76 -7.05
N TYR A 162 -8.85 -10.75 -6.12
CA TYR A 162 -7.71 -9.83 -6.15
C TYR A 162 -6.50 -10.47 -5.46
N THR A 163 -5.30 -10.07 -5.83
CA THR A 163 -4.06 -10.54 -5.22
C THR A 163 -3.35 -9.38 -4.54
N PHE A 164 -3.13 -9.49 -3.23
CA PHE A 164 -2.40 -8.51 -2.44
C PHE A 164 -1.04 -9.06 -2.03
N GLY A 165 0.03 -8.32 -2.32
CA GLY A 165 1.33 -8.57 -1.72
C GLY A 165 1.35 -8.01 -0.29
N LEU A 166 1.79 -8.83 0.67
CA LEU A 166 2.00 -8.39 2.05
C LEU A 166 3.49 -8.30 2.33
N ILE A 167 3.98 -7.08 2.55
CA ILE A 167 5.39 -6.79 2.79
C ILE A 167 5.49 -5.90 4.03
N GLY A 168 6.40 -6.21 4.93
CA GLY A 168 6.70 -5.41 6.12
C GLY A 168 8.19 -5.48 6.44
N LYS A 169 8.72 -4.41 7.05
CA LYS A 169 10.17 -4.20 7.23
C LYS A 169 10.92 -4.32 5.89
N VAL A 170 10.74 -3.28 5.06
CA VAL A 170 11.46 -3.05 3.80
C VAL A 170 12.85 -2.49 4.09
#